data_AF-A0A2E6I954-F1
#
_entry.id   AF-A0A2E6I954-F1
#
_cell.length_a   1.000
_cell.length_b   1.000
_cell.length_c   1.000
_cell.angle_alpha   90.00
_cell.angle_beta   90.00
_cell.angle_gamma   90.00
#
_symmetry.space_group_name_H-M   'P 1'
#
loop_
_entity.id
_entity.type
_entity.pdbx_description
1 polymer ?
#
loop_
_entity_poly.entity_id
_entity_poly.type
_entity_poly.pdbx_seq_one_letter_code
_entity_poly.pdbx_strand_id
1 'polypeptide(L)'
;MSEEDKVSYKEFRKLHKGRKQKEISELWAAYKEGEYTFQTEESTEETVSEAPVEEKEDVTEEQVEEVQEEPEEDPCVVFNRATRRYARWSRNWSEEEKVKAKAMLMDLAKKTIVEGYTCTPTDSWKLWEGPTTESLLINYTRNVAFIIDRAWWQATYSGAVHYVDRSLLSNNSLIDIEKNKYRFRKRLINRYPLEGVEIKLPRSRDEYQRRSGRHE
;
A
#
# COMPACT_ATOMS: atom_id res chain seq x y z
N MET A 1 22.87 37.18 12.50
CA MET A 1 21.45 37.48 12.22
C MET A 1 20.71 37.43 13.54
N SER A 2 20.08 38.55 13.88
CA SER A 2 19.34 38.82 15.11
C SER A 2 18.21 37.81 15.30
N GLU A 3 17.93 37.41 16.54
CA GLU A 3 17.07 36.28 16.91
C GLU A 3 15.55 36.50 16.72
N GLU A 4 15.12 37.60 16.10
CA GLU A 4 13.72 38.06 16.17
C GLU A 4 12.86 37.85 14.92
N ASP A 5 13.40 37.37 13.78
CA ASP A 5 12.61 37.13 12.55
C ASP A 5 12.62 35.66 12.09
N LYS A 6 12.25 34.72 12.96
CA LYS A 6 12.04 33.31 12.58
C LYS A 6 10.58 33.10 12.14
N VAL A 7 10.31 33.27 10.85
CA VAL A 7 9.01 32.94 10.23
C VAL A 7 8.80 31.42 10.31
N SER A 8 7.60 30.96 10.68
CA SER A 8 7.29 29.53 10.71
C SER A 8 7.23 28.96 9.28
N TYR A 9 7.58 27.68 9.07
CA TYR A 9 7.48 27.04 7.75
C TYR A 9 6.08 27.16 7.12
N LYS A 10 5.04 27.19 7.96
CA LYS A 10 3.65 27.38 7.52
C LYS A 10 3.41 28.78 6.95
N GLU A 11 4.07 29.80 7.50
CA GLU A 11 3.99 31.20 7.04
C GLU A 11 4.86 31.41 5.79
N PHE A 12 6.05 30.81 5.77
CA PHE A 12 6.94 30.80 4.59
C PHE A 12 6.28 30.17 3.36
N ARG A 13 5.56 29.05 3.57
CA ARG A 13 4.79 28.40 2.50
C ARG A 13 3.61 29.23 2.01
N LYS A 14 2.99 30.05 2.88
CA LYS A 14 1.90 30.94 2.48
C LYS A 14 2.39 32.05 1.55
N LEU A 15 3.59 32.59 1.80
CA LEU A 15 4.23 33.59 0.94
C LEU A 15 4.57 33.04 -0.46
N HIS A 16 4.77 31.71 -0.59
CA HIS A 16 5.13 31.04 -1.85
C HIS A 16 3.99 30.18 -2.41
N LYS A 17 2.75 30.61 -2.22
CA LYS A 17 1.57 29.87 -2.67
C LYS A 17 1.55 29.80 -4.21
N GLY A 18 1.52 28.59 -4.76
CA GLY A 18 1.48 28.35 -6.22
C GLY A 18 2.76 27.74 -6.81
N ARG A 19 3.87 27.70 -6.05
CA ARG A 19 5.09 26.99 -6.46
C ARG A 19 5.03 25.50 -6.12
N LYS A 20 5.81 24.67 -6.83
CA LYS A 20 5.87 23.23 -6.57
C LYS A 20 6.51 22.98 -5.20
N GLN A 21 6.07 21.93 -4.50
CA GLN A 21 6.52 21.66 -3.13
C GLN A 21 8.04 21.48 -2.99
N LYS A 22 8.71 20.97 -4.03
CA LYS A 22 10.18 20.83 -4.07
C LYS A 22 10.88 22.20 -4.04
N GLU A 23 10.44 23.13 -4.88
CA GLU A 23 10.96 24.51 -4.95
C GLU A 23 10.77 25.26 -3.62
N ILE A 24 9.62 25.07 -2.94
CA ILE A 24 9.37 25.68 -1.62
C ILE A 24 10.31 25.10 -0.55
N SER A 25 10.68 23.82 -0.65
CA SER A 25 11.59 23.18 0.30
C SER A 25 13.03 23.66 0.13
N GLU A 26 13.47 23.88 -1.12
CA GLU A 26 14.79 24.43 -1.43
C GLU A 26 14.91 25.89 -0.97
N LEU A 27 13.89 26.70 -1.22
CA LEU A 27 13.84 28.09 -0.75
C LEU A 27 13.81 28.20 0.79
N TRP A 28 13.16 27.23 1.46
CA TRP A 28 13.19 27.17 2.92
C TRP A 28 14.57 26.79 3.48
N ALA A 29 15.31 25.92 2.79
CA ALA A 29 16.68 25.59 3.15
C ALA A 29 17.58 26.84 3.01
N ALA A 30 17.48 27.55 1.88
CA ALA A 30 18.20 28.80 1.66
C ALA A 30 17.84 29.91 2.67
N TYR A 31 16.58 29.98 3.12
CA TYR A 31 16.15 30.88 4.20
C TYR A 31 16.77 30.53 5.55
N LYS A 32 16.90 29.24 5.88
CA LYS A 32 17.58 28.82 7.12
C LYS A 32 19.09 29.04 7.07
N GLU A 33 19.68 29.01 5.89
CA GLU A 33 21.10 29.28 5.65
C GLU A 33 21.42 30.78 5.56
N GLY A 34 20.38 31.63 5.44
CA GLY A 34 20.50 33.09 5.43
C GLY A 34 20.77 33.69 4.05
N GLU A 35 20.67 32.90 2.99
CA GLU A 35 20.87 33.32 1.59
C GLU A 35 19.58 33.81 0.92
N TYR A 36 18.45 33.79 1.63
CA TYR A 36 17.14 34.15 1.08
C TYR A 36 16.58 35.43 1.71
N THR A 37 16.28 36.43 0.88
CA THR A 37 15.62 37.68 1.27
C THR A 37 14.18 37.72 0.78
N PHE A 38 13.23 38.01 1.67
CA PHE A 38 11.83 38.22 1.29
C PHE A 38 11.72 39.47 0.40
N GLN A 39 11.18 39.31 -0.80
CA GLN A 39 10.78 40.43 -1.64
C GLN A 39 9.43 40.94 -1.12
N THR A 40 9.42 42.12 -0.49
CA THR A 40 8.19 42.80 -0.06
C THR A 40 7.57 43.53 -1.26
N GLU A 41 6.27 43.34 -1.46
CA GLU A 41 5.45 43.78 -2.59
C GLU A 41 5.27 45.31 -2.68
N GLU A 42 5.32 45.89 -3.90
CA GLU A 42 4.31 46.84 -4.41
C GLU A 42 4.48 47.14 -5.91
N SER A 43 3.34 47.36 -6.59
CA SER A 43 3.14 48.12 -7.83
C SER A 43 2.86 47.37 -9.16
N THR A 44 1.56 47.20 -9.43
CA THR A 44 0.76 47.67 -10.59
C THR A 44 1.28 47.68 -12.05
N GLU A 45 0.36 47.31 -12.96
CA GLU A 45 0.20 47.66 -14.40
C GLU A 45 1.08 46.94 -15.43
N GLU A 46 0.49 45.99 -16.19
CA GLU A 46 -0.08 46.17 -17.55
C GLU A 46 0.98 46.07 -18.66
N THR A 47 0.92 45.02 -19.50
CA THR A 47 0.67 45.15 -20.96
C THR A 47 0.67 43.78 -21.68
N VAL A 48 -0.55 43.37 -22.07
CA VAL A 48 -1.00 42.86 -23.38
C VAL A 48 0.06 42.46 -24.41
N SER A 49 -0.01 41.21 -24.91
CA SER A 49 -0.09 40.96 -26.36
C SER A 49 -0.80 39.65 -26.70
N GLU A 50 -1.89 39.82 -27.43
CA GLU A 50 -2.87 38.89 -27.96
C GLU A 50 -2.33 38.13 -29.20
N ALA A 51 -2.69 36.84 -29.32
CA ALA A 51 -2.86 35.87 -30.45
C ALA A 51 -2.42 36.23 -31.91
N PRO A 52 -2.42 35.35 -32.96
CA PRO A 52 -3.11 34.03 -33.08
C PRO A 52 -2.49 32.95 -34.05
N VAL A 53 -3.15 31.77 -34.12
CA VAL A 53 -3.44 30.91 -35.32
C VAL A 53 -2.44 29.88 -35.90
N GLU A 54 -3.00 28.66 -36.07
CA GLU A 54 -2.84 27.59 -37.09
C GLU A 54 -1.85 26.41 -37.01
N GLU A 55 -2.42 25.28 -37.45
CA GLU A 55 -1.98 23.89 -37.53
C GLU A 55 -0.83 23.65 -38.52
N LYS A 56 0.03 22.65 -38.27
CA LYS A 56 0.16 21.41 -39.09
C LYS A 56 1.41 20.56 -38.79
N GLU A 57 1.15 19.25 -38.83
CA GLU A 57 1.97 18.15 -39.36
C GLU A 57 3.19 17.60 -38.59
N ASP A 58 2.96 16.40 -38.04
CA ASP A 58 3.66 15.14 -38.34
C ASP A 58 5.20 15.14 -38.35
N VAL A 59 5.80 14.68 -37.25
CA VAL A 59 7.06 13.92 -37.29
C VAL A 59 6.95 12.75 -36.33
N THR A 60 7.07 11.57 -36.91
CA THR A 60 7.19 10.28 -36.25
C THR A 60 8.58 10.16 -35.63
N GLU A 61 8.69 10.18 -34.30
CA GLU A 61 9.92 9.77 -33.60
C GLU A 61 9.58 8.73 -32.52
N GLU A 62 10.01 7.52 -32.85
CA GLU A 62 10.33 6.35 -32.05
C GLU A 62 10.62 6.69 -30.57
N GLN A 63 9.60 6.55 -29.71
CA GLN A 63 9.80 6.58 -28.25
C GLN A 63 10.49 5.28 -27.83
N VAL A 64 11.81 5.35 -27.72
CA VAL A 64 12.56 4.53 -26.78
C VAL A 64 11.99 4.83 -25.40
N GLU A 65 11.18 3.90 -24.89
CA GLU A 65 10.64 3.93 -23.54
C GLU A 65 11.84 3.86 -22.57
N GLU A 66 12.34 5.02 -22.21
CA GLU A 66 13.32 5.23 -21.16
C GLU A 66 12.72 4.65 -19.88
N VAL A 67 13.16 3.44 -19.55
CA VAL A 67 12.85 2.76 -18.29
C VAL A 67 13.42 3.63 -17.18
N GLN A 68 12.60 4.56 -16.70
CA GLN A 68 12.83 5.23 -15.44
C GLN A 68 12.80 4.13 -14.39
N GLU A 69 13.99 3.76 -13.89
CA GLU A 69 14.15 2.91 -12.73
C GLU A 69 13.50 3.64 -11.54
N GLU A 70 12.20 3.40 -11.34
CA GLU A 70 11.49 3.84 -10.14
C GLU A 70 12.28 3.35 -8.92
N PRO A 71 12.34 4.13 -7.83
CA PRO A 71 13.00 3.67 -6.60
C PRO A 71 12.44 2.31 -6.24
N GLU A 72 13.33 1.31 -6.08
CA GLU A 72 13.00 -0.09 -5.91
C GLU A 72 12.08 -0.27 -4.68
N GLU A 73 10.78 -0.16 -4.91
CA GLU A 73 9.78 -0.14 -3.85
C GLU A 73 9.62 -1.56 -3.30
N ASP A 74 9.54 -1.69 -1.97
CA ASP A 74 9.40 -2.99 -1.32
C ASP A 74 8.24 -3.79 -1.97
N PRO A 75 8.50 -4.99 -2.52
CA PRO A 75 7.48 -5.76 -3.23
C PRO A 75 6.29 -6.12 -2.34
N CYS A 76 6.45 -6.17 -1.01
CA CYS A 76 5.32 -6.34 -0.08
C CYS A 76 4.38 -5.12 -0.08
N VAL A 77 4.93 -3.91 -0.16
CA VAL A 77 4.16 -2.66 -0.23
C VAL A 77 3.42 -2.56 -1.55
N VAL A 78 4.11 -2.86 -2.66
CA VAL A 78 3.49 -2.92 -4.00
C VAL A 78 2.35 -3.94 -4.03
N PHE A 79 2.55 -5.13 -3.44
CA PHE A 79 1.50 -6.14 -3.34
C PHE A 79 0.28 -5.67 -2.57
N ASN A 80 0.47 -5.05 -1.40
CA ASN A 80 -0.65 -4.57 -0.58
C ASN A 80 -1.43 -3.46 -1.31
N ARG A 81 -0.73 -2.56 -2.00
CA ARG A 81 -1.35 -1.52 -2.83
C ARG A 81 -2.15 -2.12 -3.98
N ALA A 82 -1.57 -3.07 -4.72
CA ALA A 82 -2.24 -3.77 -5.81
C ALA A 82 -3.48 -4.55 -5.32
N THR A 83 -3.39 -5.20 -4.15
CA THR A 83 -4.50 -5.94 -3.54
C THR A 83 -5.65 -5.00 -3.17
N ARG A 84 -5.36 -3.87 -2.51
CA ARG A 84 -6.37 -2.85 -2.18
C ARG A 84 -7.00 -2.25 -3.43
N ARG A 85 -6.18 -1.99 -4.46
CA ARG A 85 -6.63 -1.50 -5.78
C ARG A 85 -7.61 -2.50 -6.42
N TYR A 86 -7.23 -3.77 -6.45
CA TYR A 86 -8.05 -4.86 -6.97
C TYR A 86 -9.38 -4.96 -6.20
N ALA A 87 -9.35 -5.01 -4.87
CA ALA A 87 -10.55 -5.11 -4.06
C ALA A 87 -11.53 -3.94 -4.29
N ARG A 88 -11.02 -2.72 -4.49
CA ARG A 88 -11.86 -1.52 -4.64
C ARG A 88 -12.42 -1.34 -6.05
N TRP A 89 -11.65 -1.63 -7.08
CA TRP A 89 -11.99 -1.25 -8.46
C TRP A 89 -12.20 -2.43 -9.42
N SER A 90 -11.95 -3.68 -9.00
CA SER A 90 -12.11 -4.86 -9.87
C SER A 90 -13.51 -5.00 -10.47
N ARG A 91 -14.55 -4.46 -9.83
CA ARG A 91 -15.92 -4.48 -10.37
C ARG A 91 -16.05 -3.69 -11.69
N ASN A 92 -15.21 -2.68 -11.89
CA ASN A 92 -15.25 -1.80 -13.06
C ASN A 92 -14.24 -2.20 -14.14
N TRP A 93 -13.49 -3.28 -13.93
CA TRP A 93 -12.48 -3.76 -14.87
C TRP A 93 -13.03 -4.81 -15.83
N SER A 94 -12.46 -4.86 -17.02
CA SER A 94 -12.68 -5.95 -17.97
C SER A 94 -12.13 -7.26 -17.41
N GLU A 95 -12.57 -8.39 -17.96
CA GLU A 95 -12.07 -9.70 -17.49
C GLU A 95 -10.58 -9.87 -17.78
N GLU A 96 -10.10 -9.32 -18.91
CA GLU A 96 -8.67 -9.31 -19.25
C GLU A 96 -7.84 -8.52 -18.23
N GLU A 97 -8.32 -7.35 -17.80
CA GLU A 97 -7.68 -6.55 -16.77
C GLU A 97 -7.62 -7.28 -15.43
N LYS A 98 -8.70 -7.99 -15.06
CA LYS A 98 -8.70 -8.82 -13.84
C LYS A 98 -7.70 -9.96 -13.92
N VAL A 99 -7.58 -10.62 -15.08
CA VAL A 99 -6.60 -11.70 -15.29
C VAL A 99 -5.19 -11.15 -15.19
N LYS A 100 -4.89 -10.03 -15.86
CA LYS A 100 -3.58 -9.35 -15.78
C LYS A 100 -3.24 -8.94 -14.34
N ALA A 101 -4.20 -8.36 -13.62
CA ALA A 101 -3.99 -7.98 -12.23
C ALA A 101 -3.77 -9.18 -11.30
N LYS A 102 -4.49 -10.29 -11.50
CA LYS A 102 -4.26 -11.54 -10.75
C LYS A 102 -2.89 -12.13 -11.07
N ALA A 103 -2.45 -12.11 -12.32
CA ALA A 103 -1.13 -12.57 -12.71
C ALA A 103 -0.02 -11.74 -12.04
N MET A 104 -0.16 -10.41 -12.06
CA MET A 104 0.76 -9.50 -11.34
C MET A 104 0.82 -9.82 -9.84
N LEU A 105 -0.33 -10.03 -9.19
CA LEU A 105 -0.38 -10.42 -7.78
C LEU A 105 0.28 -11.78 -7.53
N MET A 106 0.09 -12.76 -8.41
CA MET A 106 0.77 -14.06 -8.31
C MET A 106 2.29 -13.93 -8.41
N ASP A 107 2.79 -13.09 -9.32
CA ASP A 107 4.23 -12.93 -9.49
C ASP A 107 4.86 -12.16 -8.33
N LEU A 108 4.19 -11.14 -7.81
CA LEU A 108 4.58 -10.48 -6.57
C LEU A 108 4.54 -11.43 -5.37
N ALA A 109 3.54 -12.32 -5.30
CA ALA A 109 3.43 -13.31 -4.23
C ALA A 109 4.63 -14.26 -4.24
N LYS A 110 5.02 -14.79 -5.41
CA LYS A 110 6.20 -15.67 -5.55
C LYS A 110 7.50 -15.01 -5.09
N LYS A 111 7.66 -13.69 -5.32
CA LYS A 111 8.87 -12.95 -4.92
C LYS A 111 8.97 -12.71 -3.41
N THR A 112 7.85 -12.69 -2.72
CA THR A 112 7.74 -12.23 -1.31
C THR A 112 7.41 -13.36 -0.33
N ILE A 113 7.06 -14.54 -0.85
CA ILE A 113 6.75 -15.71 -0.03
C ILE A 113 8.01 -16.28 0.62
N VAL A 114 7.85 -16.90 1.79
CA VAL A 114 8.94 -17.64 2.42
C VAL A 114 9.27 -18.90 1.62
N GLU A 115 10.55 -19.20 1.45
CA GLU A 115 11.02 -20.40 0.76
C GLU A 115 10.40 -21.68 1.34
N GLY A 116 9.89 -22.54 0.44
CA GLY A 116 9.25 -23.81 0.79
C GLY A 116 7.87 -23.69 1.44
N TYR A 117 7.28 -22.49 1.57
CA TYR A 117 5.92 -22.36 2.08
C TYR A 117 4.91 -22.90 1.08
N THR A 118 4.09 -23.84 1.54
CA THR A 118 2.93 -24.36 0.79
C THR A 118 1.74 -24.40 1.73
N CYS A 119 0.57 -24.00 1.24
CA CYS A 119 -0.67 -24.03 2.01
C CYS A 119 -1.54 -25.23 1.64
N THR A 120 -2.05 -25.91 2.67
CA THR A 120 -3.03 -27.00 2.55
C THR A 120 -4.37 -26.62 3.18
N PRO A 121 -5.52 -27.10 2.65
CA PRO A 121 -6.84 -26.76 3.20
C PRO A 121 -7.06 -27.18 4.66
N THR A 122 -6.26 -28.13 5.15
CA THR A 122 -6.28 -28.67 6.52
C THR A 122 -5.32 -27.94 7.47
N ASP A 123 -4.64 -26.89 7.00
CA ASP A 123 -3.76 -26.09 7.86
C ASP A 123 -4.56 -25.46 9.00
N SER A 124 -3.95 -25.42 10.18
CA SER A 124 -4.53 -24.77 11.35
C SER A 124 -4.18 -23.30 11.36
N TRP A 125 -5.20 -22.44 11.35
CA TRP A 125 -5.06 -20.99 11.31
C TRP A 125 -5.49 -20.36 12.62
N LYS A 126 -4.78 -19.32 13.04
CA LYS A 126 -5.16 -18.45 14.16
C LYS A 126 -5.07 -17.00 13.76
N LEU A 127 -6.09 -16.23 14.10
CA LEU A 127 -6.18 -14.80 13.88
C LEU A 127 -6.06 -14.09 15.23
N TRP A 128 -5.02 -13.28 15.36
CA TRP A 128 -4.85 -12.36 16.48
C TRP A 128 -5.33 -11.00 16.03
N GLU A 129 -6.37 -10.47 16.68
CA GLU A 129 -6.89 -9.16 16.37
C GLU A 129 -6.57 -8.21 17.52
N GLY A 130 -5.93 -7.08 17.23
CA GLY A 130 -5.61 -6.07 18.22
C GLY A 130 -6.84 -5.20 18.55
N PRO A 131 -6.77 -4.32 19.55
CA PRO A 131 -7.78 -3.29 19.74
C PRO A 131 -7.97 -2.39 18.50
N THR A 132 -6.91 -2.16 17.71
CA THR A 132 -6.96 -1.32 16.50
C THR A 132 -7.24 -2.15 15.23
N THR A 133 -6.85 -1.63 14.06
CA THR A 133 -6.97 -2.31 12.76
C THR A 133 -5.94 -3.41 12.56
N GLU A 134 -4.83 -3.39 13.32
CA GLU A 134 -3.75 -4.35 13.15
C GLU A 134 -4.19 -5.76 13.54
N SER A 135 -3.85 -6.72 12.69
CA SER A 135 -4.13 -8.12 12.94
C SER A 135 -3.00 -8.98 12.42
N LEU A 136 -2.78 -10.12 13.06
CA LEU A 136 -1.76 -11.08 12.68
C LEU A 136 -2.46 -12.41 12.38
N LEU A 137 -2.30 -12.87 11.15
CA LEU A 137 -2.81 -14.17 10.73
C LEU A 137 -1.67 -15.18 10.75
N ILE A 138 -1.83 -16.24 11.53
CA ILE A 138 -0.80 -17.24 11.78
C ILE A 138 -1.28 -18.58 11.22
N ASN A 139 -0.46 -19.20 10.39
CA ASN A 139 -0.58 -20.62 10.04
C ASN A 139 0.30 -21.41 11.02
N TYR A 140 -0.32 -22.09 11.99
CA TYR A 140 0.42 -22.86 12.99
C TYR A 140 1.05 -24.12 12.42
N THR A 141 0.36 -24.80 11.50
CA THR A 141 0.87 -26.02 10.86
C THR A 141 2.15 -25.74 10.10
N ARG A 142 2.23 -24.57 9.45
CA ARG A 142 3.40 -24.16 8.64
C ARG A 142 4.33 -23.17 9.35
N ASN A 143 4.00 -22.71 10.55
CA ASN A 143 4.78 -21.75 11.33
C ASN A 143 5.16 -20.51 10.48
N VAL A 144 4.16 -19.87 9.86
CA VAL A 144 4.28 -18.63 9.07
C VAL A 144 3.22 -17.65 9.53
N ALA A 145 3.56 -16.37 9.58
CA ALA A 145 2.63 -15.31 9.93
C ALA A 145 2.55 -14.26 8.84
N PHE A 146 1.34 -13.75 8.61
CA PHE A 146 1.03 -12.67 7.67
C PHE A 146 0.51 -11.47 8.45
N ILE A 147 1.06 -10.29 8.15
CA ILE A 147 0.51 -9.04 8.65
C ILE A 147 -0.73 -8.70 7.82
N ILE A 148 -1.86 -8.54 8.50
CA ILE A 148 -3.13 -8.22 7.84
C ILE A 148 -3.87 -7.12 8.59
N ASP A 149 -4.86 -6.53 7.90
CA ASP A 149 -5.78 -5.57 8.52
C ASP A 149 -7.11 -6.25 8.80
N ARG A 150 -7.76 -5.89 9.92
CA ARG A 150 -9.10 -6.39 10.25
C ARG A 150 -10.11 -6.17 9.11
N ALA A 151 -10.04 -5.01 8.44
CA ALA A 151 -10.95 -4.69 7.33
C ALA A 151 -10.81 -5.68 6.16
N TRP A 152 -9.58 -6.05 5.80
CA TRP A 152 -9.31 -7.04 4.77
C TRP A 152 -9.84 -8.42 5.19
N TRP A 153 -9.61 -8.82 6.45
CA TRP A 153 -10.12 -10.10 6.96
C TRP A 153 -11.65 -10.20 6.86
N GLN A 154 -12.37 -9.16 7.31
CA GLN A 154 -13.83 -9.15 7.28
C GLN A 154 -14.38 -9.14 5.84
N ALA A 155 -13.70 -8.45 4.91
CA ALA A 155 -14.11 -8.42 3.51
C ALA A 155 -13.93 -9.78 2.80
N THR A 156 -12.83 -10.49 3.06
CA THR A 156 -12.48 -11.70 2.32
C THR A 156 -12.92 -13.00 3.02
N TYR A 157 -12.83 -13.06 4.35
CA TYR A 157 -12.95 -14.30 5.15
C TYR A 157 -13.92 -14.18 6.34
N SER A 158 -14.90 -13.27 6.28
CA SER A 158 -15.94 -13.17 7.32
C SER A 158 -16.71 -14.48 7.55
N GLY A 159 -16.83 -15.36 6.54
CA GLY A 159 -17.44 -16.69 6.68
C GLY A 159 -16.52 -17.79 7.23
N ALA A 160 -15.22 -17.53 7.36
CA ALA A 160 -14.21 -18.53 7.77
C ALA A 160 -14.12 -18.73 9.30
N VAL A 161 -15.05 -18.16 10.08
CA VAL A 161 -14.97 -18.10 11.56
C VAL A 161 -14.78 -19.46 12.21
N HIS A 162 -15.35 -20.52 11.63
CA HIS A 162 -15.25 -21.88 12.19
C HIS A 162 -13.91 -22.59 11.94
N TYR A 163 -13.04 -22.03 11.11
CA TYR A 163 -11.75 -22.62 10.73
C TYR A 163 -10.54 -21.93 11.33
N VAL A 164 -10.75 -20.76 11.90
CA VAL A 164 -9.69 -19.92 12.42
C VAL A 164 -9.95 -19.67 13.88
N ASP A 165 -9.02 -20.10 14.73
CA ASP A 165 -9.04 -19.71 16.13
C ASP A 165 -8.87 -18.19 16.20
N ARG A 166 -9.80 -17.49 16.86
CA ARG A 166 -9.77 -16.02 16.95
C ARG A 166 -9.45 -15.61 18.36
N SER A 167 -8.45 -14.75 18.50
CA SER A 167 -8.08 -14.16 19.78
C SER A 167 -8.13 -12.65 19.67
N LEU A 168 -9.10 -12.06 20.35
CA LEU A 168 -9.18 -10.61 20.57
C LEU A 168 -8.20 -10.25 21.68
N LEU A 169 -7.20 -9.46 21.35
CA LEU A 169 -6.18 -9.03 22.29
C LEU A 169 -6.55 -7.68 22.90
N SER A 170 -6.13 -7.48 24.15
CA SER A 170 -6.34 -6.21 24.86
C SER A 170 -5.38 -5.11 24.41
N ASN A 171 -4.18 -5.47 23.91
CA ASN A 171 -3.14 -4.53 23.53
C ASN A 171 -2.41 -5.00 22.26
N ASN A 172 -2.04 -4.05 21.39
CA ASN A 172 -1.23 -4.28 20.19
C ASN A 172 0.20 -4.73 20.52
N SER A 173 0.73 -4.42 21.71
CA SER A 173 2.07 -4.88 22.11
C SER A 173 2.24 -6.40 22.06
N LEU A 174 1.17 -7.15 22.34
CA LEU A 174 1.16 -8.61 22.24
C LEU A 174 1.30 -9.08 20.78
N ILE A 175 0.68 -8.36 19.84
CA ILE A 175 0.85 -8.61 18.41
C ILE A 175 2.28 -8.36 17.99
N ASP A 176 2.90 -7.27 18.46
CA ASP A 176 4.27 -6.92 18.09
C ASP A 176 5.30 -7.92 18.65
N ILE A 177 5.08 -8.40 19.87
CA ILE A 177 5.87 -9.49 20.45
C ILE A 177 5.76 -10.73 19.57
N GLU A 178 4.55 -11.12 19.15
CA GLU A 178 4.35 -12.30 18.31
C GLU A 178 4.93 -12.12 16.90
N LYS A 179 4.70 -10.97 16.25
CA LYS A 179 5.33 -10.58 14.97
C LYS A 179 6.84 -10.74 15.05
N ASN A 180 7.46 -10.24 16.13
CA ASN A 180 8.91 -10.31 16.30
C ASN A 180 9.41 -11.77 16.35
N LYS A 181 8.68 -12.70 16.98
CA LYS A 181 9.04 -14.13 16.98
C LYS A 181 9.13 -14.71 15.56
N TYR A 182 8.16 -14.40 14.70
CA TYR A 182 8.17 -14.84 13.30
C TYR A 182 9.22 -14.08 12.47
N ARG A 183 9.45 -12.80 12.77
CA ARG A 183 10.49 -11.99 12.12
C ARG A 183 11.88 -12.56 12.37
N PHE A 184 12.21 -12.91 13.61
CA PHE A 184 13.50 -13.53 13.94
C PHE A 184 13.72 -14.87 13.23
N ARG A 185 12.63 -15.62 12.98
CA ARG A 185 12.68 -16.88 12.23
C ARG A 185 12.68 -16.70 10.72
N LYS A 186 12.61 -15.46 10.21
CA LYS A 186 12.39 -15.14 8.78
C LYS A 186 11.12 -15.81 8.22
N ARG A 187 10.09 -15.96 9.06
CA ARG A 187 8.79 -16.56 8.75
C ARG A 187 7.63 -15.55 8.80
N LEU A 188 7.94 -14.26 8.89
CA LEU A 188 6.97 -13.18 8.86
C LEU A 188 6.89 -12.61 7.45
N ILE A 189 5.67 -12.50 6.93
CA ILE A 189 5.37 -11.90 5.64
C ILE A 189 4.63 -10.58 5.88
N ASN A 190 5.23 -9.48 5.44
CA ASN A 190 4.73 -8.11 5.66
C ASN A 190 3.67 -7.68 4.64
N ARG A 191 2.80 -8.62 4.23
CA ARG A 191 1.71 -8.37 3.29
C ARG A 191 0.57 -9.34 3.51
N TYR A 192 -0.56 -9.04 2.87
CA TYR A 192 -1.71 -9.94 2.88
C TYR A 192 -1.37 -11.26 2.14
N PRO A 193 -1.93 -12.39 2.60
CA PRO A 193 -1.79 -13.65 1.90
C PRO A 193 -2.63 -13.64 0.62
N LEU A 194 -2.11 -14.25 -0.44
CA LEU A 194 -2.82 -14.42 -1.69
C LEU A 194 -3.91 -15.49 -1.55
N GLU A 195 -5.14 -15.09 -1.85
CA GLU A 195 -6.32 -15.90 -1.65
C GLU A 195 -6.33 -17.13 -2.58
N GLY A 196 -6.64 -18.31 -2.04
CA GLY A 196 -6.68 -19.59 -2.79
C GLY A 196 -5.31 -20.22 -3.06
N VAL A 197 -4.22 -19.47 -2.92
CA VAL A 197 -2.84 -19.96 -3.12
C VAL A 197 -2.14 -20.13 -1.78
N GLU A 198 -2.00 -19.05 -1.03
CA GLU A 198 -1.25 -18.98 0.24
C GLU A 198 -2.13 -19.14 1.47
N ILE A 199 -3.44 -18.91 1.29
CA ILE A 199 -4.49 -19.15 2.27
C ILE A 199 -5.65 -19.87 1.57
N LYS A 200 -6.02 -21.04 2.09
CA LYS A 200 -7.02 -21.93 1.47
C LYS A 200 -8.26 -22.14 2.34
N LEU A 201 -8.57 -21.14 3.16
CA LEU A 201 -9.77 -21.14 4.00
C LEU A 201 -11.04 -21.01 3.15
N PRO A 202 -12.16 -21.62 3.56
CA PRO A 202 -13.44 -21.38 2.92
C PRO A 202 -13.90 -19.95 3.20
N ARG A 203 -14.50 -19.30 2.19
CA ARG A 203 -14.99 -17.92 2.31
C ARG A 203 -16.44 -17.84 2.78
N SER A 204 -17.22 -18.89 2.53
CA SER A 204 -18.64 -18.96 2.88
C SER A 204 -19.00 -20.21 3.67
N ARG A 205 -20.15 -20.15 4.35
CA ARG A 205 -20.73 -21.31 5.04
C ARG A 205 -21.09 -22.45 4.07
N ASP A 206 -21.52 -22.13 2.86
CA ASP A 206 -21.86 -23.16 1.87
C ASP A 206 -20.60 -23.87 1.35
N GLU A 207 -19.50 -23.12 1.17
CA GLU A 207 -18.21 -23.70 0.85
C GLU A 207 -17.72 -24.59 2.00
N TYR A 208 -17.99 -24.20 3.25
CA TYR A 208 -17.76 -25.04 4.42
C TYR A 208 -18.55 -26.35 4.37
N GLN A 209 -19.87 -26.29 4.17
CA GLN A 209 -20.73 -27.48 4.14
C GLN A 209 -20.31 -28.44 3.02
N ARG A 210 -20.02 -27.91 1.82
CA ARG A 210 -19.49 -28.71 0.70
C ARG A 210 -18.16 -29.40 1.00
N ARG A 211 -17.25 -28.75 1.72
CA ARG A 211 -15.94 -29.34 2.08
C ARG A 211 -16.00 -30.32 3.24
N SER A 212 -16.94 -30.12 4.17
CA SER A 212 -17.12 -30.98 5.35
C SER A 212 -17.96 -32.23 5.08
N GLY A 213 -18.54 -32.35 3.87
CA GLY A 213 -19.38 -33.50 3.49
C GLY A 213 -20.72 -33.57 4.24
N ARG A 214 -21.07 -32.53 5.01
CA ARG A 214 -22.36 -32.41 5.68
C ARG A 214 -23.32 -31.69 4.75
N HIS A 215 -24.04 -32.47 3.95
CA HIS A 215 -25.26 -32.00 3.31
C HIS A 215 -26.39 -32.11 4.34
N GLU A 216 -26.98 -30.97 4.72
CA GLU A 216 -28.32 -30.93 5.33
C GLU A 216 -29.39 -31.05 4.24
#